data_AF-A0A1M6Y8Z4-F1
#
_entry.id   AF-A0A1M6Y8Z4-F1
#
_cell.length_a   1.000
_cell.length_b   1.000
_cell.length_c   1.000
_cell.angle_alpha   90.00
_cell.angle_beta   90.00
_cell.angle_gamma   90.00
#
_symmetry.space_group_name_H-M   'P 1'
#
loop_
_entity.id
_entity.type
_entity.pdbx_description
1 polymer ?
#
loop_
_entity_poly.entity_id
_entity_poly.type
_entity_poly.pdbx_seq_one_letter_code
_entity_poly.pdbx_strand_id
1 'polypeptide(L)'
;MSMIHSYGRIENHDYVQSPFRESIDWNASGWWNGHFIVIEEREDILVIQSTNEATGYAELEIKTNGFKVIGKPSFLTNDIVKINAKNKTGRIYNVTYHSARECFRYMVDYGNRKSTCWYYDNDLEKAGNQCP
;
A
#
# COMPACT_ATOMS: atom_id res chain seq x y z
N MET A 1 -5.16 -11.78 10.55
CA MET A 1 -4.68 -11.82 9.15
C MET A 1 -4.06 -10.47 8.85
N SER A 2 -2.88 -10.42 8.24
CA SER A 2 -2.28 -9.14 7.81
C SER A 2 -3.05 -8.62 6.59
N MET A 3 -3.64 -7.42 6.68
CA MET A 3 -4.26 -6.75 5.53
C MET A 3 -3.21 -6.58 4.41
N ILE A 4 -3.50 -7.16 3.24
CA ILE A 4 -2.71 -6.94 2.04
C ILE A 4 -3.21 -5.63 1.44
N HIS A 5 -2.47 -4.55 1.70
CA HIS A 5 -2.82 -3.23 1.16
C HIS A 5 -2.54 -3.19 -0.33
N SER A 6 -3.57 -3.29 -1.18
CA SER A 6 -3.41 -3.11 -2.64
C SER A 6 -3.46 -1.64 -3.02
N TYR A 7 -2.72 -1.23 -4.05
CA TYR A 7 -2.69 0.15 -4.53
C TYR A 7 -3.39 0.26 -5.88
N GLY A 8 -4.17 1.33 -6.07
CA GLY A 8 -5.00 1.46 -7.26
C GLY A 8 -5.66 2.82 -7.40
N ARG A 9 -6.63 2.85 -8.31
CA ARG A 9 -7.47 4.03 -8.58
C ARG A 9 -8.90 3.60 -8.86
N ILE A 10 -9.83 4.51 -8.64
CA ILE A 10 -11.23 4.33 -9.03
C ILE A 10 -11.27 4.29 -10.58
N GLU A 11 -11.82 3.22 -11.13
CA GLU A 11 -12.01 3.03 -12.58
C GLU A 11 -13.46 3.24 -12.98
N ASN A 12 -14.40 2.93 -12.08
CA ASN A 12 -15.82 3.21 -12.28
C ASN A 12 -16.46 3.74 -11.00
N HIS A 13 -16.80 5.03 -11.01
CA HIS A 13 -17.43 5.71 -9.87
C HIS A 13 -18.84 5.21 -9.56
N ASP A 14 -19.53 4.56 -10.50
CA ASP A 14 -20.87 4.03 -10.26
C ASP A 14 -20.90 2.91 -9.22
N TYR A 15 -19.73 2.33 -8.95
CA TYR A 15 -19.53 1.31 -7.95
C TYR A 15 -19.12 1.85 -6.58
N VAL A 16 -18.94 3.16 -6.43
CA VAL A 16 -18.71 3.78 -5.12
C VAL A 16 -20.01 3.76 -4.32
N GLN A 17 -19.93 3.24 -3.10
CA GLN A 17 -21.06 3.06 -2.17
C GLN A 17 -21.04 4.04 -0.99
N SER A 18 -19.96 4.81 -0.86
CA SER A 18 -19.80 5.78 0.22
C SER A 18 -20.88 6.88 0.22
N PRO A 19 -21.30 7.38 1.39
CA PRO A 19 -22.22 8.52 1.49
C PRO A 19 -21.70 9.80 0.82
N PHE A 20 -20.39 9.90 0.56
CA PHE A 20 -19.80 11.02 -0.16
C PHE A 20 -20.14 11.04 -1.66
N ARG A 21 -20.69 9.96 -2.25
CA ARG A 21 -20.93 9.85 -3.70
C ARG A 21 -21.71 11.03 -4.28
N GLU A 22 -22.78 11.45 -3.61
CA GLU A 22 -23.64 12.58 -4.05
C GLU A 22 -22.95 13.94 -3.87
N SER A 23 -21.92 14.00 -3.03
CA SER A 23 -21.17 15.23 -2.71
C SER A 23 -19.90 15.40 -3.55
N ILE A 24 -19.55 14.40 -4.37
CA ILE A 24 -18.38 14.43 -5.25
C ILE A 24 -18.82 14.88 -6.64
N ASP A 25 -18.27 16.00 -7.10
CA ASP A 25 -18.36 16.37 -8.51
C ASP A 25 -17.35 15.55 -9.33
N TRP A 26 -17.77 14.38 -9.80
CA TRP A 26 -16.92 13.46 -10.55
C TRP A 26 -16.35 14.03 -11.86
N ASN A 27 -16.89 15.14 -12.37
CA ASN A 27 -16.38 15.81 -13.57
C ASN A 27 -15.29 16.85 -13.26
N ALA A 28 -15.15 17.26 -12.00
CA ALA A 28 -14.12 18.19 -11.57
C ALA A 28 -12.83 17.47 -11.16
N SER A 29 -11.71 18.21 -11.22
CA SER A 29 -10.45 17.77 -10.61
C SER A 29 -10.60 17.73 -9.09
N GLY A 30 -10.54 16.53 -8.52
CA GLY A 30 -10.56 16.35 -7.07
C GLY A 30 -9.67 15.20 -6.61
N TRP A 31 -9.65 15.00 -5.30
CA TRP A 31 -8.85 13.96 -4.67
C TRP A 31 -9.25 12.53 -5.09
N TRP A 32 -10.51 12.36 -5.53
CA TRP A 32 -11.03 11.11 -6.09
C TRP A 32 -10.38 10.68 -7.40
N ASN A 33 -9.69 11.59 -8.10
CA ASN A 33 -8.88 11.26 -9.29
C ASN A 33 -7.46 10.78 -8.92
N GLY A 34 -7.14 10.77 -7.62
CA GLY A 34 -5.85 10.37 -7.09
C GLY A 34 -5.70 8.86 -6.99
N HIS A 35 -4.69 8.48 -6.21
CA HIS A 35 -4.41 7.10 -5.92
C HIS A 35 -4.87 6.72 -4.52
N PHE A 36 -5.14 5.43 -4.36
CA PHE A 36 -5.74 4.87 -3.19
C PHE A 36 -5.04 3.60 -2.76
N ILE A 37 -5.09 3.34 -1.46
CA ILE A 37 -4.71 2.06 -0.88
C ILE A 37 -5.98 1.34 -0.41
N VAL A 38 -6.10 0.05 -0.68
CA VAL A 38 -7.11 -0.82 -0.10
C VAL A 38 -6.70 -1.08 1.33
N ILE A 39 -7.52 -0.66 2.29
CA ILE A 39 -7.27 -0.86 3.73
C ILE A 39 -8.15 -1.98 4.30
N GLU A 40 -9.25 -2.33 3.63
CA GLU A 40 -10.09 -3.45 4.02
C GLU A 40 -10.73 -4.08 2.79
N GLU A 41 -10.91 -5.40 2.81
CA GLU A 41 -11.57 -6.17 1.75
C GLU A 41 -12.67 -7.03 2.39
N ARG A 42 -13.91 -6.84 1.93
CA ARG A 42 -15.11 -7.52 2.43
C ARG A 42 -15.88 -8.09 1.25
N GLU A 43 -15.82 -9.40 1.01
CA GLU A 43 -16.51 -10.07 -0.10
C GLU A 43 -16.38 -9.34 -1.47
N ASP A 44 -17.39 -8.54 -1.88
CA ASP A 44 -17.41 -7.77 -3.13
C ASP A 44 -17.12 -6.26 -2.96
N ILE A 45 -16.74 -5.82 -1.76
CA ILE A 45 -16.50 -4.42 -1.38
C ILE A 45 -15.05 -4.24 -0.92
N LEU A 46 -14.44 -3.15 -1.37
CA LEU A 46 -13.16 -2.64 -0.90
C LEU A 46 -13.38 -1.34 -0.13
N VAL A 47 -12.75 -1.23 1.04
CA VAL A 47 -12.54 0.07 1.70
C VAL A 47 -11.20 0.60 1.24
N ILE A 48 -11.23 1.75 0.57
CA ILE A 48 -10.05 2.41 -0.01
C ILE A 48 -9.79 3.74 0.70
N GLN A 49 -8.52 4.07 0.90
CA GLN A 49 -8.07 5.30 1.54
C GLN A 49 -7.22 6.13 0.58
N SER A 50 -7.55 7.42 0.46
CA SER A 50 -6.82 8.40 -0.35
C SER A 50 -5.39 8.55 0.18
N THR A 51 -4.39 8.53 -0.72
CA THR A 51 -3.00 8.81 -0.35
C THR A 51 -2.70 10.30 -0.17
N ASN A 52 -3.68 11.17 -0.46
CA ASN A 52 -3.52 12.62 -0.39
C ASN A 52 -3.75 13.14 1.04
N GLU A 53 -2.69 13.54 1.72
CA GLU A 53 -2.76 14.09 3.09
C GLU A 53 -3.60 15.38 3.18
N ALA A 54 -3.66 16.19 2.12
CA ALA A 54 -4.52 17.38 2.11
C ALA A 54 -6.00 17.04 2.28
N THR A 55 -6.37 15.77 2.04
CA THR A 55 -7.74 15.26 2.23
C THR A 55 -7.93 14.54 3.56
N GLY A 56 -6.94 14.56 4.44
CA GLY A 56 -6.98 13.87 5.73
C GLY A 56 -7.10 12.35 5.60
N TYR A 57 -6.62 11.77 4.49
CA TYR A 57 -6.75 10.34 4.18
C TYR A 57 -8.21 9.89 4.09
N ALA A 58 -9.02 10.62 3.31
CA ALA A 58 -10.43 10.28 3.10
C ALA A 58 -10.62 8.83 2.63
N GLU A 59 -11.64 8.17 3.18
CA GLU A 59 -11.96 6.77 2.91
C GLU A 59 -13.26 6.63 2.11
N LEU A 60 -13.31 5.61 1.25
CA LEU A 60 -14.46 5.28 0.42
C LEU A 60 -14.69 3.77 0.41
N GLU A 61 -15.95 3.37 0.33
CA GLU A 61 -16.33 1.99 -0.01
C GLU A 61 -16.65 1.92 -1.51
N ILE A 62 -16.12 0.92 -2.20
CA ILE A 62 -16.30 0.69 -3.64
C ILE A 62 -16.40 -0.81 -3.92
N LYS A 63 -17.24 -1.23 -4.88
CA LYS A 63 -17.21 -2.63 -5.32
C LYS A 63 -15.86 -2.98 -5.94
N THR A 64 -15.40 -4.21 -5.75
CA THR A 64 -14.08 -4.68 -6.24
C THR A 64 -13.88 -4.44 -7.74
N ASN A 65 -14.94 -4.53 -8.55
CA ASN A 65 -14.88 -4.28 -10.00
C ASN A 65 -14.86 -2.80 -10.39
N GLY A 66 -15.08 -1.87 -9.46
CA GLY A 66 -14.92 -0.43 -9.68
C GLY A 66 -13.52 0.09 -9.38
N PHE A 67 -12.66 -0.77 -8.83
CA PHE A 67 -11.32 -0.39 -8.43
C PHE A 67 -10.28 -1.11 -9.28
N LYS A 68 -9.46 -0.32 -9.97
CA LYS A 68 -8.33 -0.85 -10.71
C LYS A 68 -7.11 -0.92 -9.83
N VAL A 69 -6.76 -2.14 -9.42
CA VAL A 69 -5.48 -2.41 -8.77
C VAL A 69 -4.37 -2.24 -9.81
N ILE A 70 -3.43 -1.34 -9.51
CA ILE A 70 -2.25 -1.08 -10.35
C ILE A 70 -0.94 -1.53 -9.68
N GLY A 71 -1.00 -1.91 -8.40
CA GLY A 71 0.12 -2.52 -7.69
C GLY A 71 -0.33 -3.31 -6.46
N LYS A 72 0.42 -4.36 -6.12
CA LYS A 72 0.27 -5.13 -4.87
C LYS A 72 1.61 -5.19 -4.14
N PRO A 73 1.61 -5.26 -2.80
CA PRO A 73 2.84 -5.31 -2.04
C PRO A 73 3.49 -6.67 -2.27
N SER A 74 4.79 -6.65 -2.61
CA SER A 74 5.58 -7.88 -2.80
C SER A 74 5.98 -8.53 -1.47
N PHE A 75 6.02 -7.73 -0.39
CA PHE A 75 6.37 -8.16 0.97
C PHE A 75 5.32 -7.69 1.99
N LEU A 76 5.11 -8.47 3.04
CA LEU A 76 4.20 -8.18 4.15
C LEU A 76 4.98 -7.74 5.40
N THR A 77 4.29 -7.12 6.36
CA THR A 77 4.87 -6.87 7.69
C THR A 77 5.32 -8.18 8.32
N ASN A 78 6.53 -8.18 8.88
CA ASN A 78 7.25 -9.34 9.41
C ASN A 78 7.75 -10.35 8.37
N ASP A 79 7.60 -10.08 7.06
CA ASP A 79 8.34 -10.85 6.08
C ASP A 79 9.84 -10.69 6.35
N ILE A 80 10.55 -11.82 6.24
CA ILE A 80 12.00 -11.87 6.33
C ILE A 80 12.54 -11.60 4.93
N VAL A 81 13.23 -10.48 4.77
CA VAL A 81 13.78 -10.06 3.48
C VAL A 81 15.29 -9.93 3.55
N LYS A 82 15.93 -10.20 2.41
CA LYS A 82 17.35 -9.98 2.16
C LYS A 82 17.49 -8.71 1.33
N ILE A 83 18.29 -7.77 1.82
CA ILE A 83 18.57 -6.53 1.09
C ILE A 83 19.58 -6.80 -0.03
N ASN A 84 19.30 -6.29 -1.23
CA ASN A 84 20.18 -6.30 -2.40
C ASN A 84 20.47 -4.88 -2.93
N ALA A 85 20.75 -3.95 -2.02
CA ALA A 85 21.16 -2.58 -2.37
C ALA A 85 22.69 -2.45 -2.40
N LYS A 86 23.23 -1.56 -3.26
CA LYS A 86 24.67 -1.37 -3.55
C LYS A 86 25.63 -1.43 -2.34
N ASN A 87 25.18 -1.04 -1.14
CA ASN A 87 26.03 -0.94 0.05
C ASN A 87 25.64 -1.91 1.20
N LYS A 88 24.64 -2.79 1.02
CA LYS A 88 24.04 -3.60 2.10
C LYS A 88 23.59 -5.02 1.66
N THR A 89 24.23 -5.57 0.63
CA THR A 89 23.91 -6.90 0.09
C THR A 89 24.03 -8.01 1.14
N GLY A 90 23.03 -8.89 1.23
CA GLY A 90 23.11 -10.14 1.98
C GLY A 90 22.68 -10.11 3.44
N ARG A 91 22.14 -8.99 3.92
CA ARG A 91 21.65 -8.89 5.31
C ARG A 91 20.16 -9.18 5.40
N ILE A 92 19.80 -10.00 6.38
CA ILE A 92 18.43 -10.45 6.65
C ILE A 92 17.81 -9.57 7.73
N TYR A 93 16.61 -9.08 7.50
CA TYR A 93 15.88 -8.25 8.45
C TYR A 93 14.36 -8.45 8.36
N ASN A 94 13.67 -8.06 9.42
CA ASN A 94 12.21 -8.02 9.44
C ASN A 94 11.71 -6.73 8.76
N VAL A 95 10.73 -6.88 7.89
CA VAL A 95 10.01 -5.75 7.31
C VAL A 95 9.04 -5.21 8.35
N THR A 96 9.21 -3.96 8.76
CA THR A 96 8.15 -3.23 9.45
C THR A 96 7.48 -2.37 8.40
N TYR A 97 6.25 -2.69 8.03
CA TYR A 97 5.55 -1.95 6.98
C TYR A 97 5.36 -0.49 7.38
N HIS A 98 5.79 0.43 6.52
CA HIS A 98 5.43 1.84 6.64
C HIS A 98 4.90 2.34 5.30
N SER A 99 3.73 2.98 5.35
CA SER A 99 3.13 3.65 4.20
C SER A 99 4.06 4.77 3.70
N ALA A 100 4.45 4.72 2.43
CA ALA A 100 5.18 5.81 1.79
C ALA A 100 4.63 6.11 0.39
N ARG A 101 3.65 7.02 0.39
CA ARG A 101 3.11 7.91 -0.65
C ARG A 101 2.95 7.51 -2.11
N GLU A 102 3.82 6.76 -2.80
CA GLU A 102 3.68 6.64 -4.27
C GLU A 102 4.14 5.31 -4.87
N CYS A 103 4.82 4.46 -4.09
CA CYS A 103 5.21 3.11 -4.47
C CYS A 103 5.31 2.29 -3.17
N PHE A 104 5.19 0.96 -3.24
CA PHE A 104 5.52 0.13 -2.08
C PHE A 104 6.99 0.38 -1.69
N ARG A 105 7.20 1.08 -0.57
CA ARG A 105 8.52 1.21 0.06
C ARG A 105 8.47 0.46 1.37
N TYR A 106 9.53 -0.29 1.61
CA TYR A 106 9.63 -1.17 2.74
C TYR A 106 10.59 -0.58 3.73
N MET A 107 10.11 -0.35 4.94
CA MET A 107 10.96 0.04 6.04
C MET A 107 11.48 -1.23 6.70
N VAL A 108 12.81 -1.36 6.70
CA VAL A 108 13.47 -2.54 7.27
C VAL A 108 13.96 -2.18 8.67
N ASP A 109 13.51 -2.92 9.69
CA ASP A 109 13.89 -2.68 11.09
C ASP A 109 15.19 -3.41 11.41
N TYR A 110 16.16 -2.64 11.89
CA TYR A 110 17.52 -3.09 12.24
C TYR A 110 17.66 -3.41 13.73
N GLY A 111 16.57 -3.41 14.51
CA GLY A 111 16.60 -3.63 15.96
C GLY A 111 17.08 -2.41 16.75
N ASN A 112 17.34 -1.27 16.09
CA ASN A 112 17.49 0.03 16.73
C ASN A 112 16.77 1.11 15.89
N ARG A 113 16.01 1.99 16.55
CA ARG A 113 15.24 3.08 15.91
C ARG A 113 16.09 4.09 15.13
N LYS A 114 17.43 4.04 15.22
CA LYS A 114 18.35 5.00 14.55
C LYS A 114 18.82 4.54 13.18
N SER A 115 18.61 3.28 12.79
CA SER A 115 19.24 2.69 11.59
C SER A 115 18.25 2.32 10.49
N THR A 116 17.00 2.72 10.67
CA THR A 116 15.87 2.41 9.79
C THR A 116 16.07 3.01 8.39
N CYS A 117 15.98 2.17 7.35
CA CYS A 117 16.18 2.57 5.96
C CYS A 117 15.00 2.11 5.10
N TRP A 118 14.70 2.89 4.06
CA TRP A 118 13.64 2.62 3.10
C TRP A 118 14.20 1.96 1.84
N TYR A 119 13.53 0.92 1.36
CA TYR A 119 13.91 0.15 0.18
C TYR A 119 12.75 0.04 -0.81
N TYR A 120 13.06 0.03 -2.10
CA TYR A 120 12.08 -0.33 -3.13
C TYR A 120 11.98 -1.84 -3.29
N ASP A 121 10.92 -2.32 -3.94
CA ASP A 121 10.74 -3.75 -4.26
C ASP A 121 11.97 -4.38 -4.91
N ASN A 122 12.56 -3.69 -5.89
CA ASN A 122 13.74 -4.17 -6.63
C ASN A 122 15.01 -4.25 -5.76
N ASP A 123 15.02 -3.64 -4.58
CA ASP A 123 16.14 -3.67 -3.64
C ASP A 123 16.01 -4.83 -2.64
N LEU A 124 14.93 -5.62 -2.68
CA LEU A 124 14.61 -6.65 -1.71
C LEU A 124 14.38 -8.02 -2.37
N GLU A 125 14.77 -9.08 -1.67
CA GLU A 125 14.53 -10.46 -2.04
C GLU A 125 13.89 -11.19 -0.85
N LYS A 126 12.90 -12.07 -1.07
CA LYS A 126 12.39 -12.91 0.03
C LYS A 126 13.53 -13.80 0.51
N ALA A 127 13.85 -13.72 1.80
CA ALA A 127 14.71 -14.74 2.36
C ALA A 127 13.91 -16.04 2.30
N GLY A 128 14.36 -17.02 1.50
CA GLY A 128 13.85 -18.38 1.64
C GLY A 128 14.02 -18.85 3.09
N ASN A 129 13.40 -19.97 3.46
CA ASN A 129 13.65 -20.66 4.74
C ASN A 129 15.12 -21.11 4.80
N GLN A 130 16.04 -20.19 4.98
CA GLN A 130 17.36 -20.41 5.50
C GLN A 130 17.31 -19.79 6.89
N CYS A 131 16.69 -20.56 7.79
CA CYS A 131 17.07 -20.47 9.19
C CYS A 131 18.61 -20.59 9.26
N PRO A 132 19.27 -19.88 10.18
CA PRO A 132 20.51 -20.39 10.76
C PRO A 132 20.33 -21.81 11.28
#